data_AF-A0A7V5G003-F1
#
_entry.id   AF-A0A7V5G003-F1
#
_cell.length_a   1.000
_cell.length_b   1.000
_cell.length_c   1.000
_cell.angle_alpha   90.00
_cell.angle_beta   90.00
_cell.angle_gamma   90.00
#
_symmetry.space_group_name_H-M   'P 1'
#
loop_
_entity.id
_entity.type
_entity.pdbx_description
1 polymer ?
#
loop_
_entity_poly.entity_id
_entity_poly.type
_entity_poly.pdbx_seq_one_letter_code
_entity_poly.pdbx_strand_id
1 'polypeptide(L)'
;MKLIAGPCVLESRDTVMRIAESLNKYHEDCSKDFYFKASFDKANRTSLDSFRGPGLDEGLKLLQEVKEQFGYKILTDVHDYTQPQAASEVADVLQIPAFLCRQTDLLVAAAKTGATVNI
;
A
#
# COMPACT_ATOMS: atom_id res chain seq x y z
N MET A 1 -11.41 8.04 14.33
CA MET A 1 -11.65 6.70 13.72
C MET A 1 -10.60 6.47 12.64
N LYS A 2 -9.98 5.30 12.54
CA LYS A 2 -9.07 5.00 11.42
C LYS A 2 -9.87 4.73 10.16
N LEU A 3 -9.47 5.33 9.03
CA LEU A 3 -10.06 5.07 7.72
C LEU A 3 -8.95 4.71 6.73
N ILE A 4 -9.04 3.51 6.16
CA ILE A 4 -8.14 3.01 5.13
C ILE A 4 -8.94 2.94 3.84
N ALA A 5 -8.54 3.69 2.82
CA ALA A 5 -9.24 3.70 1.54
C ALA A 5 -8.29 4.00 0.37
N GLY A 6 -8.66 3.55 -0.82
CA GLY A 6 -7.90 3.73 -2.04
C GLY A 6 -8.23 2.64 -3.06
N PRO A 7 -7.58 2.66 -4.23
CA PRO A 7 -7.82 1.65 -5.26
C PRO A 7 -7.27 0.28 -4.85
N CYS A 8 -7.84 -0.78 -5.41
CA CYS A 8 -7.42 -2.15 -5.09
C CYS A 8 -5.98 -2.45 -5.56
N VAL A 9 -5.56 -1.85 -6.67
CA VAL A 9 -4.25 -1.97 -7.30
C VAL A 9 -3.88 -0.63 -7.94
N LEU A 10 -2.59 -0.33 -8.03
CA LEU A 10 -2.09 0.79 -8.82
C LEU A 10 -2.23 0.45 -10.31
N GLU A 11 -3.03 1.21 -11.05
CA GLU A 11 -3.26 0.98 -12.49
C GLU A 11 -2.45 1.95 -13.34
N SER A 12 -2.84 3.23 -13.34
CA SER A 12 -2.13 4.31 -14.01
C SER A 12 -2.01 5.52 -13.08
N ARG A 13 -0.98 6.33 -13.28
CA ARG A 13 -0.74 7.56 -12.49
C ARG A 13 -1.99 8.44 -12.45
N ASP A 14 -2.59 8.73 -13.60
CA ASP A 14 -3.74 9.62 -13.69
C ASP A 14 -4.97 9.08 -12.96
N THR A 15 -5.19 7.76 -12.98
CA THR A 15 -6.27 7.15 -12.20
C THR A 15 -5.98 7.19 -10.70
N VAL A 16 -4.75 6.90 -10.30
CA VAL A 16 -4.32 6.95 -8.89
C VAL A 16 -4.48 8.36 -8.33
N MET A 17 -4.02 9.39 -9.05
CA MET A 17 -4.10 10.78 -8.60
C MET A 17 -5.54 11.29 -8.52
N ARG A 18 -6.39 10.97 -9.51
CA ARG A 18 -7.82 11.32 -9.45
C ARG A 18 -8.52 10.68 -8.25
N ILE A 19 -8.20 9.43 -7.95
CA ILE A 19 -8.75 8.74 -6.77
C ILE A 19 -8.22 9.40 -5.49
N ALA A 20 -6.91 9.64 -5.40
CA ALA A 20 -6.29 10.30 -4.25
C ALA A 20 -6.92 11.67 -3.98
N GLU A 21 -7.10 12.50 -5.01
CA GLU A 21 -7.77 13.81 -4.92
C GLU A 21 -9.22 13.68 -4.43
N SER A 22 -9.99 12.73 -4.97
CA SER A 22 -11.38 12.50 -4.56
C SER A 22 -11.55 12.08 -3.09
N LEU A 23 -10.48 11.53 -2.49
CA LEU A 23 -10.44 11.09 -1.09
C LEU A 23 -9.98 12.19 -0.12
N ASN A 24 -9.55 13.36 -0.61
CA ASN A 24 -8.98 14.43 0.23
C ASN A 24 -9.94 14.91 1.32
N LYS A 25 -11.24 14.94 1.03
CA LYS A 25 -12.30 15.22 2.01
C LYS A 25 -12.26 14.36 3.27
N TYR A 26 -11.70 13.15 3.18
CA TYR A 26 -11.56 12.25 4.34
C TYR A 26 -10.26 12.47 5.10
N HIS A 27 -9.22 12.97 4.42
CA HIS A 27 -7.96 13.37 5.04
C HIS A 27 -8.13 14.69 5.82
N GLU A 28 -8.89 15.64 5.27
CA GLU A 28 -9.19 16.93 5.91
C GLU A 28 -10.16 16.81 7.10
N ASP A 29 -10.89 15.69 7.21
CA ASP A 29 -11.77 15.43 8.34
C ASP A 29 -10.96 15.01 9.57
N CYS A 30 -10.74 15.95 10.49
CA CYS A 30 -10.00 15.74 11.73
C CYS A 30 -10.53 14.62 12.65
N SER A 31 -11.76 14.13 12.44
CA SER A 31 -12.28 12.96 13.16
C SER A 31 -11.72 11.63 12.65
N LYS A 32 -11.03 11.66 11.50
CA LYS A 32 -10.47 10.50 10.81
C LYS A 32 -8.94 10.52 10.85
N ASP A 33 -8.37 9.35 11.09
CA ASP A 33 -6.95 9.07 10.85
C ASP A 33 -6.87 8.32 9.52
N PHE A 34 -6.63 9.07 8.44
CA PHE A 34 -6.76 8.60 7.07
C PHE A 34 -5.46 7.99 6.52
N TYR A 35 -5.60 6.83 5.88
CA TYR A 35 -4.53 6.11 5.20
C TYR A 35 -4.94 5.80 3.76
N PHE A 36 -4.13 6.24 2.80
CA PHE A 36 -4.30 5.85 1.41
C PHE A 36 -3.74 4.45 1.18
N LYS A 37 -4.57 3.53 0.67
CA LYS A 37 -4.19 2.14 0.41
C LYS A 37 -4.24 1.80 -1.06
N ALA A 38 -3.14 1.26 -1.59
CA ALA A 38 -3.12 0.59 -2.88
C ALA A 38 -2.07 -0.52 -2.91
N SER A 39 -2.33 -1.57 -3.69
CA SER A 39 -1.37 -2.66 -3.93
C SER A 39 -0.51 -2.35 -5.15
N PHE A 40 0.81 -2.52 -5.05
CA PHE A 40 1.70 -2.46 -6.22
C PHE A 40 1.73 -3.76 -7.04
N ASP A 41 1.33 -4.88 -6.41
CA ASP A 41 1.22 -6.20 -7.03
C ASP A 41 0.00 -6.96 -6.47
N LYS A 42 -0.68 -7.72 -7.33
CA LYS A 42 -1.72 -8.70 -6.96
C LYS A 42 -1.15 -10.10 -7.17
N ALA A 43 -0.36 -10.58 -6.21
CA ALA A 43 0.37 -11.85 -6.31
C ALA A 43 -0.52 -13.11 -6.26
N ASN A 44 -1.83 -12.97 -6.08
CA ASN A 44 -2.80 -14.04 -5.86
C ASN A 44 -3.94 -14.05 -6.90
N ARG A 45 -3.68 -13.62 -8.13
CA ARG A 45 -4.67 -13.69 -9.22
C ARG A 45 -4.91 -15.14 -9.64
N THR A 46 -6.16 -15.46 -9.95
CA THR A 46 -6.57 -16.82 -10.39
C THR A 46 -6.09 -17.16 -11.80
N SER A 47 -5.81 -16.16 -12.64
CA SER A 47 -5.24 -16.32 -13.98
C SER A 47 -3.89 -15.61 -14.07
N LEU A 48 -2.94 -16.21 -14.79
CA LEU A 48 -1.61 -15.66 -15.03
C LEU A 48 -1.64 -14.42 -15.92
N ASP A 49 -2.60 -14.33 -16.85
CA ASP A 49 -2.73 -13.22 -17.81
C ASP A 49 -3.39 -11.98 -17.21
N SER A 50 -3.82 -12.07 -15.94
CA SER A 50 -4.41 -10.96 -15.23
C SER A 50 -3.40 -9.85 -14.95
N PHE A 51 -3.78 -8.59 -15.22
CA PHE A 51 -2.99 -7.43 -14.81
C PHE A 51 -2.72 -7.45 -13.30
N ARG A 52 -1.44 -7.40 -12.90
CA ARG A 52 -1.06 -7.51 -11.49
C ARG A 52 -0.71 -6.18 -10.82
N GLY A 53 -0.48 -5.13 -11.58
CA GLY A 53 0.07 -3.88 -11.07
C GLY A 53 1.42 -3.56 -11.70
N PRO A 54 2.00 -2.40 -11.37
CA PRO A 54 3.26 -1.92 -11.95
C PRO A 54 4.49 -2.61 -11.36
N GLY A 55 4.33 -3.42 -10.30
CA GLY A 55 5.45 -4.01 -9.56
C GLY A 55 5.99 -3.08 -8.48
N LEU A 56 6.97 -3.57 -7.71
CA LEU A 56 7.46 -2.91 -6.49
C LEU A 56 8.01 -1.51 -6.78
N ASP A 57 9.02 -1.38 -7.63
CA ASP A 57 9.74 -0.12 -7.83
C ASP A 57 8.84 1.01 -8.36
N GLU A 58 8.12 0.75 -9.45
CA GLU A 58 7.20 1.73 -10.04
C GLU A 58 5.98 1.99 -9.15
N GLY A 59 5.51 0.97 -8.43
CA GLY A 59 4.43 1.13 -7.45
C GLY A 59 4.81 2.01 -6.27
N LEU A 60 6.01 1.83 -5.72
CA LEU A 60 6.52 2.66 -4.62
C LEU A 60 6.76 4.11 -5.07
N LYS A 61 7.25 4.35 -6.29
CA LYS A 61 7.35 5.70 -6.85
C LYS A 61 5.98 6.40 -6.93
N LEU A 62 4.96 5.69 -7.40
CA LEU A 62 3.58 6.22 -7.46
C LEU A 62 3.02 6.52 -6.08
N LEU A 63 3.26 5.65 -5.09
CA LEU A 63 2.81 5.87 -3.71
C LEU A 63 3.56 7.03 -3.04
N GLN A 64 4.86 7.17 -3.31
CA GLN A 64 5.66 8.30 -2.85
C GLN A 64 5.12 9.61 -3.43
N GLU A 65 4.75 9.62 -4.70
CA GLU A 65 4.15 10.79 -5.34
C GLU A 65 2.79 11.17 -4.69
N VAL A 66 1.94 10.19 -4.36
CA VAL A 66 0.70 10.45 -3.60
C VAL A 66 1.02 11.03 -2.22
N LYS A 67 2.02 10.49 -1.53
CA LYS A 67 2.46 10.97 -0.21
C LYS A 67 2.92 12.43 -0.27
N GLU A 68 3.71 12.79 -1.28
CA GLU A 68 4.24 14.14 -1.47
C GLU A 68 3.16 15.15 -1.87
N GLN A 69 2.25 14.77 -2.79
CA GLN A 69 1.23 15.69 -3.29
C GLN A 69 0.10 15.94 -2.29
N PHE A 70 -0.30 14.92 -1.54
CA PHE A 70 -1.49 15.00 -0.68
C PHE A 70 -1.18 14.93 0.82
N GLY A 71 0.06 14.62 1.21
CA GLY A 71 0.43 14.46 2.63
C GLY A 71 -0.20 13.24 3.31
N TYR A 72 -0.71 12.28 2.54
CA TYR A 72 -1.39 11.10 3.07
C TYR A 72 -0.41 10.15 3.75
N LYS A 73 -0.89 9.48 4.81
CA LYS A 73 -0.25 8.26 5.29
C LYS A 73 -0.51 7.14 4.30
N ILE A 74 0.51 6.35 3.99
CA ILE A 74 0.47 5.29 2.99
C ILE A 74 0.39 3.92 3.65
N LEU A 75 -0.46 3.05 3.12
CA LEU A 75 -0.51 1.63 3.43
C LEU A 75 -0.41 0.82 2.13
N THR A 76 0.48 -0.18 2.11
CA THR A 76 0.56 -1.13 0.98
C THR A 76 0.84 -2.54 1.48
N ASP A 77 0.47 -3.55 0.69
CA ASP A 77 0.69 -4.96 1.01
C ASP A 77 1.97 -5.53 0.40
N VAL A 78 2.65 -6.37 1.17
CA VAL A 78 3.88 -7.07 0.77
C VAL A 78 3.62 -8.57 0.70
N HIS A 79 4.20 -9.23 -0.30
CA HIS A 79 3.89 -10.61 -0.67
C HIS A 79 5.08 -11.57 -0.50
N ASP A 80 6.29 -11.05 -0.31
CA ASP A 80 7.53 -11.81 -0.12
C ASP A 80 8.45 -11.11 0.89
N TYR A 81 9.29 -11.87 1.59
CA TYR A 81 10.15 -11.39 2.68
C TYR A 81 11.24 -10.39 2.24
N THR A 82 11.50 -10.26 0.93
CA THR A 82 12.46 -9.29 0.38
C THR A 82 11.87 -7.89 0.18
N GLN A 83 10.54 -7.77 0.14
CA GLN A 83 9.83 -6.51 -0.16
C GLN A 83 9.70 -5.52 1.03
N PRO A 84 9.56 -5.95 2.30
CA PRO A 84 9.26 -5.05 3.41
C PRO A 84 10.21 -3.87 3.56
N GLN A 85 11.52 -4.08 3.41
CA GLN A 85 12.51 -3.02 3.59
C GLN A 85 12.26 -1.86 2.62
N ALA A 86 12.23 -2.12 1.32
CA ALA A 86 11.96 -1.11 0.32
C ALA A 86 10.55 -0.49 0.49
N ALA A 87 9.53 -1.31 0.76
CA ALA A 87 8.17 -0.81 0.96
C ALA A 87 8.07 0.13 2.17
N SER A 88 8.81 -0.13 3.25
CA SER A 88 8.80 0.68 4.48
C SER A 88 9.44 2.06 4.34
N GLU A 89 10.25 2.27 3.30
CA GLU A 89 10.83 3.59 3.00
C GLU A 89 9.75 4.59 2.55
N VAL A 90 8.63 4.09 2.02
CA VAL A 90 7.51 4.91 1.52
C VAL A 90 6.26 4.73 2.38
N ALA A 91 5.90 3.48 2.68
CA ALA A 91 4.68 3.13 3.38
C ALA A 91 4.83 3.30 4.91
N ASP A 92 3.85 3.98 5.52
CA ASP A 92 3.76 4.14 6.97
C ASP A 92 3.21 2.87 7.64
N VAL A 93 2.47 2.05 6.86
CA VAL A 93 1.89 0.79 7.30
C VAL A 93 2.15 -0.30 6.25
N LEU A 94 2.76 -1.40 6.67
CA LEU A 94 2.91 -2.61 5.86
C LEU A 94 1.76 -3.57 6.14
N GLN A 95 1.02 -3.96 5.11
CA GLN A 95 -0.06 -4.92 5.23
C GLN A 95 0.39 -6.33 4.84
N ILE A 96 -0.01 -7.31 5.64
CA ILE A 96 0.21 -8.73 5.37
C ILE A 96 -1.08 -9.30 4.77
N PRO A 97 -1.05 -9.83 3.54
CA PRO A 97 -2.22 -10.48 2.95
C PRO A 97 -2.73 -11.64 3.82
N ALA A 98 -4.05 -11.84 3.87
CA ALA A 98 -4.66 -12.89 4.70
C ALA A 98 -4.10 -14.30 4.43
N PHE A 99 -3.80 -14.65 3.18
CA PHE A 99 -3.19 -15.94 2.83
C PHE A 99 -1.75 -16.10 3.33
N LEU A 100 -1.10 -14.99 3.71
CA LEU A 100 0.29 -14.94 4.15
C LEU A 100 0.43 -14.64 5.65
N CYS A 101 -0.67 -14.56 6.42
CA CYS A 101 -0.66 -14.20 7.84
C CYS A 101 0.08 -15.20 8.75
N ARG A 102 0.51 -16.35 8.22
CA ARG A 102 1.29 -17.38 8.94
C ARG A 102 2.69 -17.59 8.36
N GLN A 103 3.14 -16.72 7.44
CA GLN A 103 4.48 -16.83 6.85
C GLN A 103 5.51 -16.15 7.76
N THR A 104 6.19 -16.96 8.56
CA THR A 104 7.11 -16.49 9.61
C THR A 104 8.16 -15.52 9.06
N ASP A 105 8.80 -15.86 7.95
CA ASP A 105 9.88 -15.04 7.38
C ASP A 105 9.38 -13.67 6.90
N LEU A 106 8.19 -13.62 6.28
CA LEU A 106 7.56 -12.38 5.88
C LEU A 106 7.19 -11.51 7.09
N LEU A 107 6.60 -12.12 8.13
CA LEU A 107 6.23 -11.41 9.36
C LEU A 107 7.45 -10.84 10.08
N VAL A 108 8.52 -11.63 10.18
CA VAL A 108 9.80 -11.19 10.79
C VAL A 108 10.44 -10.09 9.95
N ALA A 109 10.45 -10.21 8.62
CA ALA A 109 10.98 -9.17 7.73
C ALA A 109 10.19 -7.86 7.87
N ALA A 110 8.86 -7.91 7.90
CA ALA A 110 8.02 -6.75 8.14
C ALA A 110 8.24 -6.13 9.53
N ALA A 111 8.38 -6.92 10.58
CA ALA A 111 8.64 -6.42 11.92
C ALA A 111 10.01 -5.73 12.06
N LYS A 112 11.03 -6.19 11.32
CA LYS A 112 12.39 -5.63 11.37
C LYS A 112 12.50 -4.22 10.79
N THR A 113 11.55 -3.78 9.97
CA THR A 113 11.58 -2.43 9.37
C THR A 113 11.21 -1.34 10.38
N GLY A 114 10.54 -1.69 11.47
CA GLY A 114 9.98 -0.73 12.43
C GLY A 114 8.69 -0.03 11.96
N ALA A 115 8.20 -0.35 10.76
CA ALA A 115 6.92 0.16 10.28
C ALA A 115 5.74 -0.44 11.07
N THR A 116 4.59 0.24 11.08
CA THR A 116 3.37 -0.35 11.61
C THR A 116 2.96 -1.53 10.72
N VAL A 117 2.58 -2.66 11.32
CA VAL A 117 2.13 -3.85 10.57
C VAL A 117 0.62 -4.04 10.74
N ASN A 118 -0.09 -4.20 9.62
CA ASN A 118 -1.51 -4.52 9.55
C ASN A 118 -1.70 -5.97 9.08
N ILE A 119 -2.25 -6.84 9.92
CA ILE A 119 -2.50 -8.27 9.63
C ILE A 119 -4.01 -8.51 9.56
#